data_AF-A0A0D1A4M0-F1
#
_entry.id   AF-A0A0D1A4M0-F1
#
_cell.length_a   1.000
_cell.length_b   1.000
_cell.length_c   1.000
_cell.angle_alpha   90.00
_cell.angle_beta   90.00
_cell.angle_gamma   90.00
#
_symmetry.space_group_name_H-M   'P 1'
#
loop_
_entity.id
_entity.type
_entity.pdbx_description
1 polymer ?
#
loop_
_entity_poly.entity_id
_entity_poly.type
_entity_poly.pdbx_seq_one_letter_code
_entity_poly.pdbx_strand_id
1 'polypeptide(L)'
;MQYVTISDDAFEAGILKQGVPAAIAEGLTIMTSAQRNPAKSYADLRAHKPEFEQVKFADFAKQFAAVYRGEAQGQSNTLADH
;
A
#
# COMPACT_ATOMS: atom_id res chain seq x y z
N MET A 1 22.86 22.74 9.70
CA MET A 1 21.89 21.66 9.98
C MET A 1 22.62 20.34 9.87
N GLN A 2 22.43 19.45 10.84
CA GLN A 2 23.08 18.14 10.86
C GLN A 2 22.02 17.11 10.47
N TYR A 3 22.18 16.49 9.30
CA TYR A 3 21.27 15.43 8.84
C TYR A 3 21.77 14.10 9.41
N VAL A 4 20.89 13.40 10.13
CA VAL A 4 21.15 12.04 10.60
C VAL A 4 20.38 11.08 9.70
N THR A 5 21.09 10.16 9.06
CA THR A 5 20.47 9.09 8.28
C THR A 5 20.03 7.98 9.23
N ILE A 6 18.74 7.66 9.22
CA ILE A 6 18.17 6.51 9.93
C ILE A 6 18.22 5.32 8.98
N SER A 7 18.84 4.21 9.40
CA SER A 7 18.82 2.96 8.64
C SER A 7 17.43 2.31 8.67
N ASP A 8 17.16 1.45 7.68
CA ASP A 8 15.92 0.69 7.58
C ASP A 8 15.66 -0.11 8.88
N ASP A 9 16.68 -0.79 9.41
CA ASP A 9 16.61 -1.53 10.68
C ASP A 9 16.28 -0.63 11.88
N ALA A 10 16.88 0.56 11.95
CA ALA A 10 16.64 1.50 13.05
C ALA A 10 15.22 2.09 12.97
N PHE A 11 14.71 2.28 11.76
CA PHE A 11 13.34 2.71 11.52
C PHE A 11 12.34 1.63 11.93
N GLU A 12 12.54 0.39 11.48
CA GLU A 12 11.68 -0.75 11.81
C GLU A 12 11.64 -1.00 13.34
N ALA A 13 12.81 -1.04 13.99
CA ALA A 13 12.90 -1.20 15.43
C ALA A 13 12.19 -0.07 16.20
N GLY A 14 12.23 1.16 15.68
CA GLY A 14 11.51 2.30 16.25
C GLY A 14 10.00 2.13 16.19
N ILE A 15 9.49 1.62 15.08
CA ILE A 15 8.05 1.36 14.88
C ILE A 15 7.57 0.18 15.73
N LEU A 16 8.34 -0.91 15.80
CA LEU A 16 8.05 -2.05 16.67
C LEU A 16 7.98 -1.63 18.14
N LYS A 17 8.91 -0.78 18.58
CA LYS A 17 8.93 -0.24 19.96
C LYS A 17 7.69 0.60 20.28
N GLN A 18 7.01 1.16 19.29
CA GLN A 18 5.77 1.91 19.45
C GLN A 18 4.51 1.01 19.48
N GLY A 19 4.68 -0.31 19.41
CA GLY A 19 3.58 -1.27 19.50
C GLY A 19 2.89 -1.55 18.16
N VAL A 20 3.50 -1.14 17.05
CA VAL A 20 2.99 -1.48 15.72
C VAL A 20 3.29 -2.95 15.42
N PRO A 21 2.32 -3.73 14.88
CA PRO A 21 2.53 -5.13 14.54
C PRO A 21 3.66 -5.34 13.54
N ALA A 22 4.38 -6.45 13.66
CA ALA A 22 5.56 -6.76 12.85
C ALA A 22 5.30 -6.68 11.33
N ALA A 23 4.20 -7.26 10.86
CA ALA A 23 3.83 -7.21 9.44
C ALA A 23 3.62 -5.78 8.92
N ILE A 24 3.11 -4.87 9.78
CA ILE A 24 2.91 -3.47 9.42
C ILE A 24 4.24 -2.71 9.47
N ALA A 25 5.09 -2.99 10.46
CA ALA A 25 6.43 -2.39 10.57
C ALA A 25 7.32 -2.75 9.37
N GLU A 26 7.30 -4.01 8.95
CA GLU A 26 7.98 -4.49 7.75
C GLU A 26 7.47 -3.76 6.49
N GLY A 27 6.15 -3.70 6.29
CA GLY A 27 5.55 -3.02 5.14
C GLY A 27 5.91 -1.54 5.06
N LEU A 28 5.89 -0.83 6.20
CA LEU A 28 6.29 0.58 6.27
C LEU A 28 7.78 0.78 5.97
N THR A 29 8.62 -0.16 6.39
CA THR A 29 10.07 -0.12 6.15
C THR A 29 10.37 -0.31 4.67
N ILE A 30 9.73 -1.29 4.02
CA ILE A 30 9.82 -1.52 2.57
C ILE A 30 9.36 -0.28 1.80
N MET A 31 8.20 0.28 2.16
CA MET A 31 7.66 1.49 1.52
C MET A 31 8.65 2.66 1.61
N THR A 32 9.19 2.92 2.81
CA THR A 32 10.11 4.05 3.03
C THR A 32 11.43 3.83 2.28
N SER A 33 11.93 2.59 2.22
CA SER A 33 13.12 2.23 1.45
C SER A 33 12.94 2.39 -0.05
N ALA A 34 11.76 2.00 -0.56
CA ALA A 34 11.35 2.17 -1.95
C ALA A 34 11.22 3.67 -2.33
N GLN A 35 10.69 4.51 -1.43
CA GLN A 35 10.61 5.95 -1.63
C GLN A 35 11.99 6.62 -1.71
N ARG A 36 12.97 6.16 -0.92
CA ARG A 36 14.37 6.62 -1.02
C ARG A 36 15.04 6.17 -2.31
N ASN A 37 14.60 5.06 -2.89
CA ASN A 37 15.17 4.45 -4.10
C ASN A 37 14.11 4.25 -5.20
N PRO A 38 13.51 5.34 -5.72
CA PRO A 38 12.33 5.25 -6.58
C PRO A 38 12.58 4.47 -7.87
N ALA A 39 13.82 4.52 -8.40
CA ALA A 39 14.19 3.78 -9.60
C ALA A 39 14.00 2.26 -9.45
N LYS A 40 14.31 1.69 -8.27
CA LYS A 40 14.12 0.27 -7.97
C LYS A 40 12.64 -0.08 -7.85
N SER A 41 11.87 0.75 -7.16
CA SER A 41 10.41 0.60 -7.04
C SER A 41 9.72 0.63 -8.40
N TYR A 42 10.08 1.58 -9.27
CA TYR A 42 9.53 1.63 -10.63
C TYR A 42 10.00 0.48 -11.52
N ALA A 43 11.22 -0.04 -11.32
CA ALA A 43 11.68 -1.21 -12.05
C ALA A 43 10.89 -2.46 -11.66
N ASP A 44 10.67 -2.66 -10.36
CA ASP A 44 9.85 -3.75 -9.83
C ASP A 44 8.40 -3.65 -10.31
N LEU A 45 7.78 -2.47 -10.22
CA LEU A 45 6.45 -2.22 -10.77
C LEU A 45 6.37 -2.54 -12.27
N ARG A 46 7.38 -2.17 -13.07
CA ARG A 46 7.38 -2.49 -14.51
C ARG A 46 7.52 -3.99 -14.79
N ALA A 47 8.29 -4.70 -13.97
CA ALA A 47 8.56 -6.13 -14.12
C ALA A 47 7.38 -7.00 -13.66
N HIS A 48 6.68 -6.58 -12.61
CA HIS A 48 5.60 -7.33 -11.96
C HIS A 48 4.24 -6.64 -12.06
N LYS A 49 4.07 -5.67 -12.96
CA LYS A 49 2.78 -4.98 -13.12
C LYS A 49 1.68 -6.02 -13.38
N PRO A 50 0.59 -6.00 -12.61
CA PRO A 50 -0.60 -6.76 -13.00
C PRO A 50 -1.09 -6.24 -14.35
N GLU A 51 -1.75 -7.09 -15.13
CA GLU A 51 -2.51 -6.60 -16.27
C GLU A 51 -3.61 -5.69 -15.72
N PHE A 52 -3.50 -4.40 -16.00
CA PHE A 52 -4.56 -3.46 -15.69
C PHE A 52 -5.72 -3.77 -16.63
N GLU A 53 -6.76 -4.42 -16.10
CA GLU A 53 -8.03 -4.47 -16.82
C GLU A 53 -8.49 -3.04 -17.10
N GLN A 54 -9.01 -2.81 -18.31
CA GLN A 54 -9.68 -1.56 -18.62
C GLN A 54 -11.05 -1.53 -17.94
N VAL A 55 -11.06 -1.35 -16.62
CA VAL A 55 -12.30 -1.05 -15.91
C VAL A 55 -12.70 0.35 -16.33
N LYS A 56 -13.71 0.44 -17.19
CA LYS A 56 -14.23 1.73 -17.63
C LYS A 56 -14.79 2.44 -16.41
N PHE A 57 -14.48 3.73 -16.25
CA PHE A 57 -15.01 4.53 -15.14
C PHE A 57 -16.54 4.43 -15.03
N ALA A 58 -17.24 4.29 -16.16
CA ALA A 58 -18.68 4.07 -16.20
C ALA A 58 -19.13 2.76 -15.51
N ASP A 59 -18.35 1.69 -15.62
CA ASP A 59 -18.68 0.40 -15.00
C ASP A 59 -18.41 0.45 -13.49
N PHE A 60 -17.30 1.09 -13.09
CA PHE A 60 -17.03 1.41 -11.68
C PHE A 60 -18.15 2.26 -11.06
N ALA A 61 -18.54 3.36 -11.71
CA ALA A 61 -19.54 4.29 -11.19
C ALA A 61 -20.91 3.62 -10.97
N LYS A 62 -21.29 2.71 -11.87
CA LYS A 62 -22.52 1.92 -11.74
C LYS A 62 -22.47 0.99 -10.53
N GLN A 63 -21.39 0.22 -10.39
CA GLN A 63 -21.21 -0.71 -9.27
C GLN A 63 -21.18 0.05 -7.94
N PHE A 64 -20.43 1.14 -7.87
CA PHE A 64 -20.36 2.00 -6.70
C PHE A 64 -21.75 2.54 -6.32
N ALA A 65 -22.52 3.06 -7.28
CA ALA A 65 -23.83 3.62 -6.99
C ALA A 65 -24.84 2.58 -6.49
N ALA A 66 -24.79 1.35 -7.01
CA ALA A 66 -25.63 0.25 -6.54
C ALA A 66 -25.31 -0.14 -5.08
N VAL A 67 -24.02 -0.24 -4.73
CA VAL A 67 -23.61 -0.50 -3.34
C VAL A 67 -24.01 0.66 -2.42
N TYR A 68 -23.79 1.90 -2.85
CA TYR A 68 -24.14 3.10 -2.07
C TYR A 68 -25.64 3.19 -1.76
N ARG A 69 -26.49 2.77 -2.70
CA ARG A 69 -27.96 2.72 -2.51
C ARG A 69 -28.44 1.49 -1.74
N GLY A 70 -27.55 0.56 -1.37
CA GLY A 70 -27.91 -0.69 -0.70
C GLY A 70 -28.58 -1.72 -1.64
N GLU A 71 -28.44 -1.53 -2.95
CA GLU A 71 -28.99 -2.43 -3.99
C GLU A 71 -28.06 -3.63 -4.27
N ALA A 72 -26.80 -3.54 -3.83
CA ALA A 72 -25.79 -4.59 -3.94
C ALA A 72 -24.91 -4.63 -2.68
N GLN A 73 -24.35 -5.80 -2.36
CA GLN A 73 -23.31 -5.92 -1.33
C GLN A 73 -21.95 -5.55 -1.91
N GLY A 74 -21.23 -4.66 -1.23
CA GLY A 74 -19.84 -4.36 -1.54
C GLY A 74 -18.90 -5.34 -0.84
N GLN A 75 -17.81 -5.71 -1.50
CA GLN A 75 -16.69 -6.42 -0.88
C GLN A 75 -15.42 -5.56 -1.02
N SER A 76 -14.72 -5.37 0.10
CA SER A 76 -13.40 -4.76 0.09
C SER A 76 -12.36 -5.85 -0.08
N ASN A 77 -11.45 -5.70 -1.03
CA ASN A 77 -10.25 -6.56 -1.16
C ASN A 77 -9.08 -6.03 -0.30
N THR A 78 -9.36 -5.16 0.67
CA THR A 78 -8.33 -4.64 1.56
C THR A 78 -7.95 -5.74 2.55
N LEU A 79 -6.66 -6.08 2.63
CA LEU A 79 -6.08 -7.04 3.58
C LEU A 79 -6.07 -6.49 5.02
N ALA A 80 -7.22 -6.01 5.49
CA ALA A 80 -7.43 -5.60 6.86
C ALA A 80 -8.58 -6.46 7.41
N ASP A 81 -8.32 -7.77 7.48
CA ASP A 81 -9.16 -8.64 8.30
C ASP A 81 -8.79 -8.40 9.77
N HIS A 82 -9.83 -8.13 10.57
CA HIS A 82 -9.76 -7.93 12.02
C HIS A 82 -9.58 -9.24 12.78
#